data_AF-A0A1N7RLA3-F1
#
_entry.id   AF-A0A1N7RLA3-F1
#
_cell.length_a   1.000
_cell.length_b   1.000
_cell.length_c   1.000
_cell.angle_alpha   90.00
_cell.angle_beta   90.00
_cell.angle_gamma   90.00
#
_symmetry.space_group_name_H-M   'P 1'
#
loop_
_entity.id
_entity.type
_entity.pdbx_description
1 polymer ?
#
loop_
_entity_poly.entity_id
_entity_poly.type
_entity_poly.pdbx_seq_one_letter_code
_entity_poly.pdbx_strand_id
1 'polypeptide(L)'
;MSNGTMSKRLLDRQCEIDFQLELSRGASCIASCETEASLRDQVEETVHCFLQIHGPGRFAEFRGSLANKLIARGRRDAALFVASYPLPPQAMS
;
A
#
# COMPACT_ATOMS: atom_id res chain seq x y z
N MET A 1 21.44 -10.34 15.36
CA MET A 1 21.12 -9.27 14.38
C MET A 1 19.60 -9.15 14.32
N SER A 2 18.97 -8.27 15.12
CA SER A 2 17.50 -8.25 15.28
C SER A 2 16.87 -6.84 15.32
N ASN A 3 17.66 -5.76 15.23
CA ASN A 3 17.12 -4.40 15.35
C ASN A 3 16.38 -3.92 14.10
N GLY A 4 16.81 -4.29 12.89
CA GLY A 4 16.19 -3.79 11.65
C GLY A 4 14.74 -4.23 11.45
N THR A 5 14.41 -5.48 11.78
CA THR A 5 13.04 -6.03 11.64
C THR A 5 12.07 -5.46 12.66
N MET A 6 12.55 -5.00 13.81
CA MET A 6 11.72 -4.40 14.85
C MET A 6 11.37 -2.95 14.49
N SER A 7 12.35 -2.17 14.01
CA SER A 7 12.11 -0.81 13.50
C SER A 7 11.14 -0.79 12.32
N LYS A 8 11.24 -1.74 11.38
CA LYS A 8 10.31 -1.83 10.25
C LYS A 8 8.86 -2.06 10.70
N ARG A 9 8.62 -2.97 11.64
CA ARG A 9 7.28 -3.24 12.16
C ARG A 9 6.65 -2.05 12.87
N LEU A 10 7.45 -1.20 13.51
CA LEU A 10 6.97 0.03 14.12
C LEU A 10 6.59 1.07 13.07
N LEU A 11 7.40 1.21 12.01
CA LEU A 11 7.08 2.09 10.87
C LEU A 11 5.81 1.64 10.14
N ASP A 12 5.65 0.34 9.92
CA ASP A 12 4.45 -0.24 9.30
C ASP A 12 3.20 0.05 10.15
N ARG A 13 3.27 -0.15 11.48
CA ARG A 13 2.15 0.17 12.39
C ARG A 13 1.83 1.65 12.41
N GLN A 14 2.84 2.51 12.42
CA GLN A 14 2.62 3.96 12.39
C GLN A 14 1.98 4.37 11.06
N CYS A 15 2.41 3.78 9.95
CA CYS A 15 1.79 3.94 8.64
C CYS A 15 0.32 3.50 8.62
N GLU A 16 -0.03 2.41 9.30
CA GLU A 16 -1.43 1.98 9.42
C GLU A 16 -2.31 2.96 10.17
N ILE A 17 -1.76 3.67 11.16
CA ILE A 17 -2.46 4.71 11.92
C ILE A 17 -2.61 5.96 11.07
N ASP A 18 -1.50 6.45 10.49
CA ASP A 18 -1.46 7.74 9.80
C ASP A 18 -2.29 7.75 8.51
N PHE A 19 -2.40 6.60 7.83
CA PHE A 19 -3.09 6.46 6.54
C PHE A 19 -4.23 5.45 6.61
N GLN A 20 -4.84 5.30 7.80
CA GLN A 20 -5.88 4.30 8.06
C GLN A 20 -7.04 4.38 7.06
N LEU A 21 -7.45 5.61 6.70
CA LEU A 21 -8.58 5.85 5.80
C LEU A 21 -8.27 5.38 4.38
N GLU A 22 -7.13 5.79 3.83
CA GLU A 22 -6.66 5.46 2.50
C GLU A 22 -6.41 3.96 2.37
N LEU A 23 -5.78 3.36 3.38
CA LEU A 23 -5.54 1.92 3.44
C LEU A 23 -6.85 1.13 3.47
N SER A 24 -7.83 1.58 4.27
CA SER A 24 -9.12 0.88 4.39
C SER A 24 -9.92 0.99 3.10
N ARG A 25 -9.98 2.19 2.51
CA ARG A 25 -10.67 2.47 1.24
C ARG A 25 -10.04 1.70 0.10
N GLY A 26 -8.73 1.88 -0.12
CA GLY A 26 -8.00 1.22 -1.21
C GLY A 26 -8.10 -0.29 -1.12
N ALA A 27 -7.85 -0.88 0.06
CA ALA A 27 -7.99 -2.32 0.23
C ALA A 27 -9.43 -2.80 -0.04
N SER A 28 -10.45 -1.97 0.20
CA SER A 28 -11.85 -2.36 -0.03
C SER A 28 -12.16 -2.37 -1.52
N CYS A 29 -11.85 -1.27 -2.21
CA CYS A 29 -12.09 -1.14 -3.65
C CYS A 29 -11.33 -2.22 -4.44
N ILE A 30 -10.06 -2.45 -4.10
CA ILE A 30 -9.23 -3.46 -4.75
C ILE A 30 -9.76 -4.87 -4.48
N ALA A 31 -10.17 -5.19 -3.24
CA ALA A 31 -10.63 -6.53 -2.90
C ALA A 31 -11.96 -6.89 -3.59
N SER A 32 -12.78 -5.91 -3.92
CA SER A 32 -14.04 -6.06 -4.66
C SER A 32 -13.86 -6.23 -6.17
N CYS A 33 -12.64 -6.16 -6.70
CA CYS A 33 -12.40 -6.33 -8.13
C CYS A 33 -12.51 -7.81 -8.56
N GLU A 34 -13.34 -8.06 -9.56
CA GLU A 34 -13.57 -9.38 -10.15
C GLU A 34 -12.66 -9.66 -11.36
N THR A 35 -12.08 -8.61 -11.96
CA THR A 35 -11.21 -8.72 -13.13
C THR A 35 -9.82 -8.14 -12.86
N GLU A 36 -8.81 -8.62 -13.58
CA GLU A 36 -7.45 -8.07 -13.49
C GLU A 36 -7.36 -6.61 -13.96
N ALA A 37 -8.17 -6.22 -14.97
CA ALA A 37 -8.22 -4.86 -15.47
C ALA A 37 -8.72 -3.88 -14.39
N SER A 38 -9.87 -4.18 -13.78
CA SER A 38 -10.40 -3.34 -12.70
C SER A 38 -9.51 -3.31 -11.46
N LEU A 39 -8.80 -4.41 -11.18
CA LEU A 39 -7.81 -4.46 -10.11
C LEU A 39 -6.66 -3.48 -10.37
N ARG A 40 -6.11 -3.46 -11.59
CA ARG A 40 -5.03 -2.54 -11.97
C ARG A 40 -5.47 -1.09 -11.80
N ASP A 41 -6.63 -0.74 -12.35
CA ASP A 41 -7.16 0.63 -12.30
C ASP A 41 -7.36 1.09 -10.85
N GLN A 42 -7.90 0.22 -9.99
CA GLN A 42 -8.12 0.55 -8.58
C GLN A 42 -6.83 0.65 -7.77
N VAL A 43 -5.80 -0.12 -8.12
CA VAL A 43 -4.47 0.04 -7.52
C VAL A 43 -3.85 1.35 -7.95
N GLU A 44 -3.89 1.71 -9.24
CA GLU A 44 -3.39 2.97 -9.76
C GLU A 44 -4.09 4.17 -9.13
N GLU A 45 -5.42 4.14 -9.02
CA GLU A 45 -6.22 5.18 -8.35
C GLU A 45 -5.82 5.33 -6.89
N THR A 46 -5.74 4.21 -6.15
CA THR A 46 -5.35 4.21 -4.72
C THR A 46 -3.96 4.81 -4.52
N VAL A 47 -3.00 4.41 -5.36
CA VAL A 47 -1.63 4.93 -5.31
C VAL A 47 -1.59 6.41 -5.65
N HIS A 48 -2.27 6.83 -6.72
CA HIS A 48 -2.28 8.21 -7.15
C HIS A 48 -2.90 9.13 -6.09
N CYS A 49 -4.04 8.73 -5.50
CA CYS A 49 -4.64 9.45 -4.38
C CYS A 49 -3.67 9.61 -3.21
N PHE A 50 -2.97 8.55 -2.82
CA PHE A 50 -1.99 8.63 -1.74
C PHE A 50 -0.87 9.62 -2.06
N LEU A 51 -0.28 9.52 -3.25
CA LEU A 51 0.84 10.37 -3.67
C LEU A 51 0.46 11.85 -3.78
N GLN A 52 -0.77 12.15 -4.21
CA GLN A 52 -1.25 13.53 -4.29
C GLN A 52 -1.44 14.17 -2.91
N ILE A 53 -1.89 13.40 -1.91
CA ILE A 53 -2.18 13.92 -0.57
C ILE A 53 -0.93 13.96 0.30
N HIS A 54 -0.11 12.91 0.26
CA HIS A 54 0.97 12.67 1.23
C HIS A 54 2.37 12.75 0.62
N GLY A 55 2.48 12.78 -0.71
CA GLY A 55 3.77 12.72 -1.41
C GLY A 55 4.42 11.33 -1.39
N PRO A 56 5.62 11.20 -1.98
CA PRO A 56 6.27 9.90 -2.16
C PRO A 56 7.00 9.37 -0.92
N GLY A 57 7.25 10.21 0.09
CA GLY A 57 8.20 9.94 1.18
C GLY A 57 7.87 8.71 2.04
N ARG A 58 6.59 8.33 2.13
CA ARG A 58 6.13 7.15 2.88
C ARG A 58 5.39 6.13 2.03
N PHE A 59 5.60 6.19 0.72
CA PHE A 59 4.90 5.30 -0.21
C PHE A 59 5.32 3.84 -0.04
N ALA A 60 6.57 3.58 0.33
CA ALA A 60 7.06 2.22 0.53
C ALA A 60 6.34 1.51 1.70
N GLU A 61 6.16 2.22 2.82
CA GLU A 61 5.40 1.76 3.98
C GLU A 61 3.92 1.61 3.64
N PHE A 62 3.32 2.60 2.98
CA PHE A 62 1.92 2.55 2.57
C PHE A 62 1.63 1.34 1.67
N ARG A 63 2.47 1.12 0.64
CA ARG A 63 2.38 -0.02 -0.27
C ARG A 63 2.49 -1.35 0.47
N GLY A 64 3.42 -1.45 1.42
CA GLY A 64 3.59 -2.63 2.26
C GLY A 64 2.36 -2.92 3.13
N SER A 65 1.84 -1.90 3.81
CA SER A 65 0.64 -2.00 4.63
C SER A 65 -0.61 -2.34 3.82
N LEU A 66 -0.76 -1.78 2.61
CA LEU A 66 -1.86 -2.09 1.70
C LEU A 66 -1.82 -3.56 1.24
N ALA A 67 -0.63 -4.05 0.83
CA ALA A 67 -0.46 -5.45 0.46
C ALA A 67 -0.79 -6.39 1.62
N ASN A 68 -0.35 -6.08 2.85
CA ASN A 68 -0.67 -6.88 4.03
C ASN A 68 -2.19 -6.95 4.31
N LYS A 69 -2.91 -5.83 4.16
CA LYS A 69 -4.37 -5.80 4.30
C LYS A 69 -5.07 -6.65 3.22
N LEU A 70 -4.57 -6.66 1.99
CA LEU A 70 -5.10 -7.49 0.91
C LEU A 70 -4.87 -8.99 1.17
N ILE A 71 -3.68 -9.35 1.70
CA ILE A 71 -3.39 -10.74 2.13
C ILE A 71 -4.37 -11.17 3.22
N ALA A 72 -4.61 -10.31 4.23
CA ALA A 72 -5.55 -10.60 5.32
C ALA A 72 -7.00 -10.80 4.83
N ARG A 73 -7.35 -10.23 3.67
CA ARG A 73 -8.65 -10.39 2.99
C ARG A 73 -8.68 -11.56 1.99
N GLY A 74 -7.61 -12.36 1.90
CA GLY A 74 -7.52 -13.50 1.00
C GLY A 74 -7.16 -13.15 -0.46
N ARG A 75 -6.94 -11.87 -0.78
CA ARG A 75 -6.60 -11.41 -2.15
C ARG A 75 -5.09 -11.36 -2.36
N ARG A 76 -4.47 -12.54 -2.39
CA ARG A 76 -3.01 -12.67 -2.59
C ARG A 76 -2.55 -12.18 -3.97
N ASP A 77 -3.38 -12.38 -4.98
CA ASP A 77 -3.23 -11.85 -6.34
C ASP A 77 -3.04 -10.32 -6.32
N ALA A 78 -3.96 -9.62 -5.67
CA ALA A 78 -3.92 -8.16 -5.56
C ALA A 78 -2.73 -7.69 -4.71
N ALA A 79 -2.42 -8.41 -3.63
CA ALA A 79 -1.29 -8.08 -2.78
C ALA A 79 0.05 -8.17 -3.53
N LEU A 80 0.24 -9.18 -4.38
CA LEU A 80 1.43 -9.32 -5.22
C LEU A 80 1.54 -8.16 -6.20
N PHE A 81 0.43 -7.79 -6.85
CA PHE A 81 0.40 -6.66 -7.76
C PHE A 81 0.80 -5.35 -7.05
N VAL A 82 0.16 -5.04 -5.91
CA VAL A 82 0.50 -3.86 -5.10
C VAL A 82 1.96 -3.88 -4.65
N ALA A 83 2.47 -5.03 -4.18
CA ALA A 83 3.86 -5.13 -3.73
C ALA A 83 4.88 -4.90 -4.87
N SER A 84 4.52 -5.28 -6.10
CA SER A 84 5.34 -5.08 -7.29
C SER A 84 5.24 -3.67 -7.90
N TYR A 85 4.26 -2.86 -7.46
CA TYR A 85 4.02 -1.54 -8.01
C TYR A 85 5.25 -0.64 -7.88
N PRO A 86 5.71 0.04 -8.95
CA PRO A 86 6.95 0.82 -8.91
C PRO A 86 6.90 1.91 -7.85
N LEU A 87 7.99 2.05 -7.09
CA LEU A 87 8.14 3.16 -6.16
C LEU A 87 8.36 4.44 -6.99
N PRO A 88 7.66 5.55 -6.68
CA PRO A 88 7.98 6.83 -7.29
C PRO A 88 9.41 7.22 -6.90
N PRO A 89 10.12 7.97 -7.77
CA PRO A 89 11.43 8.49 -7.42
C PRO A 89 11.32 9.27 -6.11
N GLN A 90 12.12 8.89 -5.11
CA GLN A 90 12.20 9.64 -3.87
C GLN A 90 12.72 11.02 -4.26
N ALA A 91 11.90 12.06 -4.07
CA ALA A 91 12.39 13.42 -4.16
C ALA A 91 13.49 13.55 -3.10
N MET A 92 14.75 13.60 -3.53
CA MET A 92 15.86 13.93 -2.65
C MET A 92 15.68 15.40 -2.29
N SER A 93 15.05 15.64 -1.13
CA SER A 93 15.06 16.94 -0.47
C SER A 93 16.42 17.22 0.16
#